data_AF-A0A510TU80-F1
#
_entry.id   AF-A0A510TU80-F1
#
_cell.length_a   1.000
_cell.length_b   1.000
_cell.length_c   1.000
_cell.angle_alpha   90.00
_cell.angle_beta   90.00
_cell.angle_gamma   90.00
#
_symmetry.space_group_name_H-M   'P 1'
#
loop_
_entity.id
_entity.type
_entity.pdbx_description
1 polymer ?
#
loop_
_entity_poly.entity_id
_entity_poly.type
_entity_poly.pdbx_seq_one_letter_code
_entity_poly.pdbx_strand_id
1 'polypeptide(L)'
;MHSIALRQIRPSVQDEIGPRRPGAIYQNTDGRFEVLALVTNPADAAQLLRRTAARWAVIIRDTLRPDGQPFAIGSVWTDSDYLIRPAPATSVYAPAA
;
A
#
# COMPACT_ATOMS: atom_id res chain seq x y z
N MET A 1 11.65 32.63 24.62
CA MET A 1 10.81 31.46 24.96
C MET A 1 9.67 31.37 23.97
N HIS A 2 9.13 30.16 23.75
CA HIS A 2 8.14 29.72 22.75
C HIS A 2 8.71 28.95 21.55
N SER A 3 9.31 27.80 21.85
CA SER A 3 9.47 26.71 20.90
C SER A 3 8.10 26.05 20.67
N ILE A 4 7.46 26.31 19.53
CA ILE A 4 6.32 25.51 19.08
C ILE A 4 6.90 24.16 18.69
N ALA A 5 6.87 23.22 19.62
CA ALA A 5 7.04 21.82 19.31
C ALA A 5 5.87 21.42 18.41
N LEU A 6 6.09 21.47 17.09
CA LEU A 6 5.27 20.72 16.13
C LEU A 6 5.39 19.27 16.57
N ARG A 7 4.42 18.81 17.37
CA ARG A 7 4.18 17.40 17.59
C ARG A 7 4.05 16.84 16.17
N GLN A 8 5.09 16.17 15.69
CA GLN A 8 5.08 15.57 14.36
C GLN A 8 3.94 14.56 14.37
N ILE A 9 2.77 14.98 13.88
CA ILE A 9 1.65 14.09 13.63
C ILE A 9 2.10 13.29 12.42
N ARG A 10 2.81 12.19 12.66
CA ARG A 10 3.10 11.23 11.61
C ARG A 10 1.74 10.73 11.11
N PRO A 11 1.50 10.72 9.79
CA PRO A 11 0.30 10.10 9.24
C PRO A 11 0.14 8.68 9.81
N SER A 12 -1.09 8.23 9.99
CA SER A 12 -1.29 6.84 10.37
C SER A 12 -0.79 5.92 9.25
N VAL A 13 -0.44 4.67 9.57
CA VAL A 13 -0.08 3.68 8.55
C VAL A 13 -1.20 3.51 7.53
N GLN A 14 -2.46 3.67 7.95
CA GLN A 14 -3.60 3.60 7.04
C GLN A 14 -3.65 4.78 6.07
N ASP A 15 -3.30 5.98 6.51
CA ASP A 15 -3.19 7.16 5.65
C ASP A 15 -2.04 6.99 4.64
N GLU A 16 -0.92 6.43 5.09
CA GLU A 16 0.22 6.14 4.21
C GLU A 16 -0.10 5.07 3.16
N ILE A 17 -0.91 4.06 3.49
CA ILE A 17 -1.34 3.03 2.54
C ILE A 17 -2.42 3.56 1.60
N GLY A 18 -3.29 4.45 2.08
CA GLY A 18 -4.43 4.96 1.33
C GLY A 18 -5.46 3.87 0.98
N PRO A 19 -6.14 3.96 -0.17
CA PRO A 19 -7.18 3.01 -0.60
C PRO A 19 -6.62 1.68 -1.12
N ARG A 20 -5.30 1.47 -1.09
CA ARG A 20 -4.65 0.24 -1.58
C ARG A 20 -5.06 -0.96 -0.74
N ARG A 21 -5.94 -1.78 -1.30
CA ARG A 21 -6.42 -3.06 -0.77
C ARG A 21 -6.27 -4.14 -1.85
N PRO A 22 -6.08 -5.41 -1.50
CA PRO A 22 -6.00 -6.50 -2.48
C PRO A 22 -7.14 -6.43 -3.52
N GLY A 23 -6.80 -6.50 -4.80
CA GLY A 23 -7.70 -6.36 -5.95
C GLY A 23 -7.93 -4.93 -6.45
N ALA A 24 -7.50 -3.91 -5.70
CA ALA A 24 -7.53 -2.52 -6.17
C ALA A 24 -6.55 -2.32 -7.33
N ILE A 25 -6.93 -1.51 -8.31
CA ILE A 25 -6.03 -1.03 -9.37
C ILE A 25 -5.87 0.47 -9.23
N TYR A 26 -4.63 0.92 -9.20
CA TYR A 26 -4.29 2.34 -9.28
C TYR A 26 -3.31 2.60 -10.42
N GLN A 27 -3.22 3.85 -10.85
CA GLN A 27 -2.32 4.30 -11.89
C GLN A 27 -1.61 5.57 -11.43
N ASN A 28 -0.32 5.64 -11.72
CA ASN A 28 0.48 6.85 -11.58
C ASN A 28 1.42 6.97 -12.79
N THR A 29 2.40 7.87 -12.72
CA THR A 29 3.37 8.09 -13.81
C THR A 29 4.23 6.88 -14.13
N ASP A 30 4.42 5.96 -13.18
CA ASP A 30 5.29 4.79 -13.33
C ASP A 30 4.56 3.60 -13.98
N GLY A 31 3.23 3.57 -13.95
CA GLY A 31 2.45 2.49 -14.55
C GLY A 31 1.05 2.31 -13.97
N ARG A 32 0.44 1.16 -14.26
CA ARG A 32 -0.87 0.77 -13.73
C ARG A 32 -0.74 -0.53 -12.96
N PHE A 33 -1.02 -0.47 -11.67
CA PHE A 33 -0.67 -1.51 -10.72
C PHE A 33 -1.91 -2.09 -10.06
N GLU A 34 -1.99 -3.41 -10.04
CA GLU A 34 -2.93 -4.15 -9.22
C GLU A 34 -2.28 -4.46 -7.87
N VAL A 35 -3.00 -4.19 -6.79
CA VAL A 35 -2.60 -4.57 -5.44
C VAL A 35 -2.93 -6.05 -5.24
N LEU A 36 -1.90 -6.85 -4.96
CA LEU A 36 -2.06 -8.29 -4.71
C LEU A 36 -2.17 -8.59 -3.22
N ALA A 37 -1.37 -7.92 -2.40
CA ALA A 37 -1.37 -8.11 -0.96
C ALA A 37 -0.97 -6.83 -0.22
N LEU A 38 -1.46 -6.72 1.02
CA LEU A 38 -1.04 -5.70 1.98
C LEU A 38 -0.40 -6.40 3.19
N VAL A 39 0.84 -6.03 3.49
CA VAL A 39 1.61 -6.57 4.62
C VAL A 39 1.75 -5.47 5.66
N THR A 40 1.13 -5.64 6.83
CA THR A 40 1.17 -4.66 7.95
C THR A 40 1.97 -5.14 9.15
N ASN A 41 2.53 -6.36 9.11
CA ASN A 41 3.55 -6.79 10.07
C ASN A 41 4.87 -6.07 9.74
N PRO A 42 5.42 -5.25 10.66
CA PRO A 42 6.63 -4.48 10.39
C PRO A 42 7.86 -5.35 10.09
N ALA A 43 7.98 -6.53 10.72
CA ALA A 43 9.12 -7.43 10.48
C ALA A 43 9.12 -7.95 9.04
N ASP A 44 7.96 -8.42 8.57
CA ASP A 44 7.78 -8.94 7.21
C ASP A 44 7.95 -7.81 6.18
N ALA A 45 7.40 -6.63 6.45
CA ALA A 45 7.57 -5.45 5.60
C ALA A 45 9.04 -5.02 5.49
N ALA A 46 9.77 -5.00 6.61
CA ALA A 46 11.19 -4.67 6.65
C ALA A 46 12.04 -5.67 5.85
N GLN A 47 11.69 -6.96 5.92
CA GLN A 47 12.35 -8.00 5.13
C GLN A 47 12.06 -7.84 3.63
N LEU A 48 10.79 -7.63 3.25
CA LEU A 48 10.38 -7.46 1.85
C LEU A 48 11.03 -6.23 1.21
N LEU A 49 11.05 -5.10 1.91
CA LEU A 49 11.58 -3.84 1.40
C LEU A 49 13.08 -3.67 1.65
N ARG A 50 13.70 -4.61 2.39
CA ARG A 50 15.10 -4.54 2.86
C ARG A 50 15.40 -3.21 3.58
N ARG A 51 14.45 -2.76 4.41
CA ARG A 51 14.49 -1.47 5.14
C ARG A 51 13.95 -1.65 6.56
N THR A 52 14.80 -1.49 7.56
CA THR A 52 14.44 -1.69 8.99
C THR A 52 13.35 -0.75 9.50
N ALA A 53 13.19 0.43 8.89
CA ALA A 53 12.15 1.40 9.26
C ALA A 53 10.80 1.15 8.57
N ALA A 54 10.69 0.14 7.68
CA ALA A 54 9.44 -0.15 7.00
C ALA A 54 8.41 -0.71 7.99
N ARG A 55 7.22 -0.11 8.00
CA ARG A 55 6.11 -0.49 8.88
C ARG A 55 5.05 -1.30 8.16
N TRP A 56 5.04 -1.22 6.84
CA TRP A 56 4.10 -1.86 5.95
C TRP A 56 4.72 -2.01 4.57
N ALA A 57 4.16 -2.89 3.75
CA ALA A 57 4.49 -3.04 2.35
C ALA A 57 3.24 -3.43 1.56
N VAL A 58 3.17 -3.01 0.30
CA VAL A 58 2.13 -3.43 -0.65
C VAL A 58 2.81 -4.22 -1.75
N ILE A 59 2.33 -5.43 -2.00
CA ILE A 59 2.78 -6.24 -3.14
C ILE A 59 1.89 -5.88 -4.32
N ILE A 60 2.51 -5.46 -5.41
CA ILE A 60 1.81 -5.02 -6.62
C ILE A 60 2.31 -5.78 -7.85
N ARG A 61 1.46 -5.84 -8.87
CA ARG A 61 1.82 -6.28 -10.22
C ARG A 61 1.49 -5.20 -11.24
N ASP A 62 2.43 -4.93 -12.14
CA ASP A 62 2.18 -4.07 -13.30
C ASP A 62 1.21 -4.78 -14.26
N THR A 63 0.05 -4.18 -14.48
CA THR A 63 -1.00 -4.71 -15.36
C THR A 63 -0.81 -4.32 -16.82
N LEU A 64 0.14 -3.42 -17.12
CA LEU A 64 0.54 -3.08 -18.48
C LEU A 64 1.58 -4.06 -19.03
N ARG A 65 2.24 -4.82 -18.15
CA ARG A 65 3.21 -5.85 -18.49
C ARG A 65 2.62 -7.22 -18.16
N PRO A 66 2.16 -8.00 -19.15
CA PRO A 66 1.51 -9.30 -18.89
C PRO A 66 2.42 -10.27 -18.12
N ASP A 67 3.74 -10.21 -18.35
CA ASP A 67 4.75 -11.03 -17.67
C ASP A 67 5.40 -10.31 -16.46
N GLY A 68 4.82 -9.19 -16.03
CA GLY A 68 5.32 -8.41 -14.90
C GLY A 68 5.28 -9.22 -13.61
N GLN A 69 6.45 -9.50 -13.05
CA GLN A 69 6.55 -10.17 -11.76
C GLN A 69 6.07 -9.25 -10.63
N PRO A 70 5.38 -9.79 -9.60
CA PRO A 70 5.03 -9.02 -8.42
C PRO A 70 6.25 -8.45 -7.69
N PHE A 71 6.12 -7.24 -7.16
CA PHE A 71 7.15 -6.62 -6.33
C PHE A 71 6.54 -5.81 -5.19
N ALA A 72 7.32 -5.66 -4.11
CA ALA A 72 6.90 -4.93 -2.93
C ALA A 72 7.26 -3.45 -3.02
N ILE A 73 6.33 -2.59 -2.59
CA ILE A 73 6.54 -1.14 -2.45
C ILE A 73 6.16 -0.68 -1.04
N GLY A 74 6.80 0.40 -0.59
CA GLY A 74 6.48 1.09 0.66
C GLY A 74 6.28 2.59 0.47
N SER A 75 5.96 3.02 -0.77
CA SER A 75 5.77 4.44 -1.10
C SER A 75 4.40 4.91 -0.65
N VAL A 76 4.38 5.97 0.15
CA VAL A 76 3.17 6.61 0.68
C VAL A 76 2.19 6.94 -0.45
N TRP A 77 0.90 6.72 -0.20
CA TRP A 77 -0.17 7.09 -1.12
C TRP A 77 -0.25 8.60 -1.22
N THR A 78 -0.30 9.09 -2.45
CA THR A 78 -0.37 10.51 -2.76
C THR A 78 -1.54 10.82 -3.68
N ASP A 79 -1.79 12.10 -3.92
CA ASP A 79 -2.72 12.58 -4.94
C ASP A 79 -2.29 12.23 -6.37
N SER A 80 -1.01 11.89 -6.57
CA SER A 80 -0.47 11.42 -7.85
C SER A 80 -0.81 9.95 -8.12
N ASP A 81 -1.35 9.23 -7.13
CA ASP A 81 -1.85 7.87 -7.28
C ASP A 81 -3.37 7.91 -7.55
N TYR A 82 -3.75 7.62 -8.79
CA TYR A 82 -5.15 7.65 -9.21
C TYR A 82 -5.77 6.25 -9.05
N LEU A 83 -6.78 6.12 -8.19
CA LEU A 83 -7.52 4.88 -8.05
C LEU A 83 -8.39 4.66 -9.30
N ILE A 84 -8.07 3.63 -10.08
CA ILE A 84 -8.80 3.26 -11.31
C ILE A 84 -9.94 2.31 -10.98
N ARG A 85 -9.68 1.37 -10.07
CA ARG A 85 -10.68 0.42 -9.59
C ARG A 85 -10.49 0.19 -8.10
N PRO A 86 -11.52 0.38 -7.27
CA PRO A 86 -11.43 0.02 -5.87
C PRO A 86 -11.27 -1.51 -5.73
N ALA A 87 -10.75 -1.95 -4.60
CA ALA A 87 -10.80 -3.37 -4.27
C ALA A 87 -12.28 -3.83 -4.27
N PRO A 88 -12.56 -5.05 -4.75
CA PRO A 88 -13.92 -5.57 -4.73
C PRO A 88 -14.44 -5.55 -3.29
N ALA A 89 -15.70 -5.13 -3.12
CA ALA A 89 -16.34 -4.95 -1.81
C ALA A 89 -16.64 -6.27 -1.07
N THR A 90 -16.00 -7.37 -1.46
CA THR A 90 -16.32 -8.70 -0.98
C THR A 90 -15.86 -8.87 0.46
N SER A 91 -16.79 -8.61 1.38
CA SER A 91 -16.87 -9.30 2.66
C SER A 91 -17.05 -10.80 2.41
N VAL A 92 -15.97 -11.51 2.05
CA VAL A 92 -15.98 -12.98 2.08
C VAL A 92 -15.50 -13.42 3.47
N TYR A 93 -16.29 -13.09 4.48
CA TYR A 93 -16.36 -13.89 5.69
C TYR A 93 -17.74 -14.54 5.69
N ALA A 94 -17.87 -15.66 4.97
CA ALA A 94 -18.82 -16.67 5.40
C ALA A 94 -18.14 -17.38 6.58
N PRO A 95 -18.61 -17.27 7.84
CA PRO A 95 -18.16 -18.22 8.84
C PRO A 95 -18.49 -19.62 8.34
N ALA A 96 -17.51 -20.51 8.34
CA ALA A 96 -17.77 -21.93 8.15
C ALA A 96 -18.84 -22.37 9.17
N ALA A 97 -19.91 -22.99 8.66
CA ALA A 97 -20.96 -23.61 9.44
C ALA A 97 -20.45 -24.89 10.15
#